data_AF-A0A0A9E2H4-F1
#
_entry.id   AF-A0A0A9E2H4-F1
#
_cell.length_a   1.000
_cell.length_b   1.000
_cell.length_c   1.000
_cell.angle_alpha   90.00
_cell.angle_beta   90.00
_cell.angle_gamma   90.00
#
_symmetry.space_group_name_H-M   'P 1'
#
loop_
_entity.id
_entity.type
_entity.pdbx_description
1 polymer ?
#
loop_
_entity_poly.entity_id
_entity_poly.type
_entity_poly.pdbx_seq_one_letter_code
_entity_poly.pdbx_strand_id
1 'polypeptide(L)'
;MVEAERMLFAAALQDPTNQRFVLLSDSCVPLYNFSYIYTYLMASPKSFVDSFIDKTEKRYNPNMSPAIPKDRWRKGSQWVALIRKHAEVVVGDKNVVQVFRRHCKMVVTMTLLGRKPNAVSL
;
A
#
# COMPACT_ATOMS: atom_id res chain seq x y z
N MET A 1 -0.47 8.45 5.26
CA MET A 1 0.44 7.86 4.25
C MET A 1 -0.35 7.13 3.18
N VAL A 2 -0.95 5.96 3.46
CA VAL A 2 -1.72 5.17 2.47
C VAL A 2 -2.81 5.97 1.74
N GLU A 3 -3.57 6.82 2.45
CA GLU A 3 -4.60 7.65 1.80
C GLU A 3 -4.00 8.65 0.80
N ALA A 4 -2.87 9.25 1.15
CA ALA A 4 -2.20 10.22 0.30
C ALA A 4 -1.66 9.55 -0.98
N GLU A 5 -1.07 8.37 -0.86
CA GLU A 5 -0.61 7.57 -2.01
C GLU A 5 -1.77 7.21 -2.95
N ARG A 6 -2.89 6.80 -2.37
CA ARG A 6 -4.11 6.50 -3.13
C ARG A 6 -4.63 7.73 -3.88
N MET A 7 -4.58 8.91 -3.26
CA MET A 7 -4.91 10.17 -3.92
C MET A 7 -3.91 10.53 -5.03
N LEU A 8 -2.62 10.27 -4.84
CA LEU A 8 -1.59 10.47 -5.88
C LEU A 8 -1.86 9.59 -7.10
N PHE A 9 -2.19 8.31 -6.90
CA PHE A 9 -2.59 7.44 -8.00
C PHE A 9 -3.86 7.90 -8.69
N ALA A 10 -4.86 8.36 -7.94
CA ALA A 10 -6.10 8.88 -8.52
C ALA A 10 -5.85 10.11 -9.40
N ALA A 11 -4.98 11.03 -8.95
CA ALA A 11 -4.58 12.19 -9.72
C ALA A 11 -3.82 11.78 -11.00
N ALA A 12 -2.83 10.89 -10.88
CA ALA A 12 -2.05 10.42 -12.03
C ALA A 12 -2.89 9.63 -13.05
N LEU A 13 -3.96 8.95 -12.62
CA LEU A 13 -4.86 8.19 -13.50
C LEU A 13 -5.72 9.09 -14.41
N GLN A 14 -5.86 10.38 -14.08
CA GLN A 14 -6.60 11.34 -14.91
C GLN A 14 -5.96 11.50 -16.29
N ASP A 15 -4.64 11.32 -16.40
CA ASP A 15 -3.96 11.24 -17.68
C ASP A 15 -4.07 9.81 -18.25
N PRO A 16 -4.73 9.62 -19.41
CA PRO A 16 -4.86 8.31 -20.03
C PRO A 16 -3.52 7.78 -20.57
N THR A 17 -2.53 8.63 -20.79
CA THR A 17 -1.21 8.23 -21.29
C THR A 17 -0.33 7.59 -20.21
N ASN A 18 -0.65 7.79 -18.92
CA ASN A 18 0.06 7.16 -17.81
C ASN A 18 -0.20 5.64 -17.76
N GLN A 19 0.84 4.85 -18.04
CA GLN A 19 0.80 3.38 -18.04
C GLN A 19 1.53 2.73 -16.85
N ARG A 20 2.36 3.51 -16.14
CA ARG A 20 3.16 3.08 -14.99
C ARG A 20 3.06 4.11 -13.87
N PHE A 21 2.93 3.63 -12.64
CA PHE A 21 2.73 4.45 -11.45
C PHE A 21 3.76 4.01 -10.41
N VAL A 22 4.73 4.88 -10.12
CA VAL A 22 5.85 4.56 -9.22
C VAL A 22 5.85 5.53 -8.06
N LEU A 23 5.93 5.02 -6.83
CA LEU A 23 6.14 5.85 -5.65
C LEU A 23 7.62 5.99 -5.35
N LEU A 24 8.08 7.23 -5.20
CA LEU A 24 9.45 7.60 -4.85
C LEU A 24 9.44 8.65 -3.73
N SER A 25 10.56 8.77 -3.03
CA SER A 25 10.84 9.81 -2.03
C SER A 25 11.95 10.74 -2.51
N ASP A 26 12.16 11.83 -1.79
CA ASP A 26 13.29 12.76 -1.93
C ASP A 26 14.66 12.09 -1.77
N SER A 27 14.72 11.00 -1.01
CA SER A 27 15.91 10.18 -0.81
C SER A 27 16.16 9.13 -1.91
N CYS A 28 15.27 8.99 -2.90
CA CYS A 28 15.44 8.03 -3.99
C CYS A 28 16.44 8.54 -5.03
N VAL A 29 17.47 7.74 -5.32
CA VAL A 29 18.49 8.05 -6.34
C VAL A 29 18.48 6.94 -7.42
N PRO A 30 18.38 7.27 -8.71
CA PRO A 30 18.40 6.28 -9.77
C PRO A 30 19.79 5.63 -9.90
N LEU A 31 19.82 4.30 -9.96
CA LEU A 31 21.07 3.53 -10.15
C LEU A 31 21.38 3.26 -11.63
N TYR A 32 20.39 3.46 -12.51
CA TYR A 32 20.49 3.28 -13.95
C TYR A 32 19.93 4.51 -14.66
N ASN A 33 20.32 4.71 -15.92
CA ASN A 33 19.79 5.83 -16.72
C ASN A 33 18.28 5.67 -17.00
N PHE A 34 17.65 6.78 -17.37
CA PHE A 34 16.21 6.81 -17.63
C PHE A 34 15.78 5.82 -18.72
N SER A 35 16.51 5.75 -19.84
CA SER A 35 16.16 4.87 -20.96
C SER A 35 16.10 3.40 -20.55
N TYR A 36 17.05 2.95 -19.71
CA TYR A 36 17.05 1.61 -19.16
C TYR A 36 15.83 1.37 -18.26
N ILE A 37 15.58 2.26 -17.30
CA ILE A 37 14.47 2.15 -16.34
C ILE A 37 13.13 2.15 -17.08
N TYR A 38 12.93 3.10 -18.00
CA TYR A 38 11.73 3.22 -18.80
C TYR A 38 11.48 1.94 -19.61
N THR A 39 12.49 1.46 -20.35
CA THR A 39 12.37 0.24 -21.15
C THR A 39 12.03 -0.96 -20.27
N TYR A 40 12.73 -1.13 -19.14
CA TYR A 40 12.50 -2.23 -18.20
C TYR A 40 11.06 -2.22 -17.64
N LEU A 41 10.60 -1.07 -17.17
CA LEU A 41 9.25 -0.93 -16.61
C LEU A 41 8.18 -1.13 -17.68
N MET A 42 8.33 -0.51 -18.86
CA MET A 42 7.33 -0.54 -19.93
C MET A 42 7.23 -1.91 -20.60
N ALA A 43 8.35 -2.64 -20.73
CA ALA A 43 8.35 -3.99 -21.32
C ALA A 43 7.71 -5.06 -20.41
N SER A 44 7.73 -4.86 -19.09
CA SER A 44 7.16 -5.82 -18.14
C SER A 44 5.63 -5.72 -18.06
N PRO A 45 4.86 -6.81 -18.20
CA PRO A 45 3.40 -6.78 -17.98
C PRO A 45 3.01 -6.85 -16.49
N LYS A 46 3.99 -6.80 -15.57
CA LYS A 46 3.80 -7.03 -14.13
C LYS A 46 3.99 -5.73 -13.35
N SER A 47 3.27 -5.63 -12.23
CA SER A 47 3.63 -4.70 -11.16
C SER A 47 4.77 -5.27 -10.33
N PHE A 48 5.55 -4.37 -9.72
CA PHE A 48 6.62 -4.69 -8.78
C PHE A 48 6.19 -4.20 -7.40
N VAL A 49 5.98 -5.15 -6.50
CA VAL A 49 5.64 -4.92 -5.09
C VAL A 49 6.54 -5.81 -4.24
N ASP A 50 6.89 -5.34 -3.06
CA ASP A 50 7.47 -6.20 -2.04
C ASP A 50 6.35 -6.95 -1.30
N SER A 51 6.55 -8.24 -1.02
CA SER A 51 5.51 -9.09 -0.45
C SER A 51 6.10 -10.30 0.26
N PHE A 52 6.09 -10.26 1.60
CA PHE A 52 6.57 -11.32 2.47
C PHE A 52 5.61 -11.58 3.65
N ILE A 53 5.79 -12.72 4.31
CA ILE A 53 5.03 -13.09 5.52
C ILE A 53 5.63 -12.36 6.72
N ASP A 54 4.81 -11.68 7.50
CA ASP A 54 5.25 -11.05 8.76
C ASP A 54 5.54 -12.13 9.81
N LYS A 55 6.83 -12.39 10.06
CA LYS A 55 7.28 -13.37 11.04
C LYS A 55 7.44 -12.79 12.45
N THR A 56 7.57 -11.48 12.58
CA THR A 56 8.15 -10.86 13.78
C THR A 56 7.23 -9.88 14.48
N GLU A 57 6.52 -9.03 13.75
CA GLU A 57 5.83 -7.86 14.33
C GLU A 57 4.34 -8.10 14.59
N LYS A 58 3.81 -9.23 14.09
CA LYS A 58 2.40 -9.64 14.25
C LYS A 58 1.43 -8.48 13.96
N ARG A 59 1.67 -7.72 12.87
CA ARG A 59 0.87 -6.54 12.52
C ARG A 59 -0.55 -6.88 12.07
N TYR A 60 -0.80 -8.12 11.67
CA TYR A 60 -2.13 -8.58 11.27
C TYR A 60 -3.10 -8.56 12.45
N ASN A 61 -4.23 -7.87 12.30
CA ASN A 61 -5.34 -7.92 13.23
C ASN A 61 -6.36 -9.00 12.79
N PRO A 62 -6.67 -10.01 13.62
CA PRO A 62 -7.65 -11.05 13.31
C PRO A 62 -9.04 -10.54 12.90
N ASN A 63 -9.45 -9.36 13.40
CA ASN A 63 -10.73 -8.73 13.05
C ASN A 63 -10.81 -8.22 11.60
N MET A 64 -9.71 -8.28 10.84
CA MET A 64 -9.75 -8.01 9.39
C MET A 64 -10.33 -9.18 8.58
N SER A 65 -10.41 -10.38 9.16
CA SER A 65 -11.09 -11.53 8.57
C SER A 65 -12.62 -11.34 8.64
N PRO A 66 -13.42 -11.77 7.63
CA PRO A 66 -13.03 -12.52 6.44
C PRO A 66 -12.61 -11.65 5.25
N ALA A 67 -12.79 -10.32 5.32
CA ALA A 67 -12.51 -9.43 4.19
C ALA A 67 -11.04 -9.45 3.75
N ILE A 68 -10.12 -9.62 4.71
CA ILE A 68 -8.69 -9.79 4.47
C ILE A 68 -8.22 -11.03 5.25
N PRO A 69 -8.27 -12.23 4.61
CA PRO A 69 -7.82 -13.47 5.22
C PRO A 69 -6.34 -13.43 5.58
N LYS A 70 -5.95 -14.07 6.69
CA LYS A 70 -4.58 -14.05 7.20
C LYS A 70 -3.56 -14.63 6.23
N ASP A 71 -3.92 -15.67 5.49
CA ASP A 71 -3.09 -16.33 4.48
C ASP A 71 -2.87 -15.47 3.22
N ARG A 72 -3.81 -14.57 2.94
CA ARG A 72 -3.76 -13.59 1.84
C ARG A 72 -3.11 -12.28 2.23
N TRP A 73 -2.97 -11.99 3.52
CA TRP A 73 -2.31 -10.78 4.02
C TRP A 73 -0.78 -10.90 3.92
N ARG A 74 -0.14 -9.86 3.41
CA ARG A 74 1.33 -9.78 3.23
C ARG A 74 1.85 -8.44 3.75
N LYS A 75 3.08 -8.45 4.27
CA LYS A 75 3.86 -7.26 4.60
C LYS A 75 4.77 -6.95 3.41
N GLY A 76 5.04 -5.68 3.19
CA GLY A 76 5.93 -5.20 2.13
C GLY A 76 6.43 -3.80 2.45
N SER A 77 7.36 -3.33 1.64
CA SER A 77 7.72 -1.92 1.58
C SER A 77 6.58 -1.05 1.02
N GLN A 78 6.68 0.25 1.25
CA GLN A 78 5.81 1.25 0.61
C GLN A 78 6.15 1.44 -0.88
N TRP A 79 7.39 1.12 -1.27
CA TRP A 79 7.84 1.27 -2.65
C TRP A 79 7.09 0.32 -3.57
N VAL A 80 6.61 0.84 -4.69
CA VAL A 80 5.84 0.08 -5.66
C VAL A 80 5.99 0.69 -7.05
N ALA A 81 5.96 -0.18 -8.06
CA ALA A 81 5.70 0.19 -9.44
C ALA A 81 4.46 -0.57 -9.96
N LEU A 82 3.35 0.14 -10.18
CA LEU A 82 2.11 -0.43 -10.68
C LEU A 82 1.94 -0.24 -12.18
N ILE A 83 1.38 -1.26 -12.83
CA ILE A 83 0.72 -1.07 -14.12
C ILE A 83 -0.66 -0.43 -13.92
N ARG A 84 -1.16 0.27 -14.94
CA ARG A 84 -2.41 1.05 -14.87
C ARG A 84 -3.59 0.28 -14.26
N LYS A 85 -3.86 -0.93 -14.74
CA LYS A 85 -4.97 -1.76 -14.24
C LYS A 85 -4.92 -2.01 -12.72
N HIS A 86 -3.71 -2.12 -12.15
CA HIS A 86 -3.56 -2.31 -10.71
C HIS A 86 -3.68 -0.99 -9.94
N ALA A 87 -3.26 0.15 -10.50
CA ALA A 87 -3.52 1.46 -9.92
C ALA A 87 -5.04 1.76 -9.86
N GLU A 88 -5.78 1.41 -10.91
CA GLU A 88 -7.24 1.52 -10.95
C GLU A 88 -7.91 0.66 -9.86
N VAL A 89 -7.41 -0.56 -9.61
CA VAL A 89 -7.88 -1.40 -8.50
C VAL A 89 -7.63 -0.74 -7.14
N VAL A 90 -6.43 -0.16 -6.92
CA VAL A 90 -6.08 0.50 -5.66
C VAL A 90 -6.95 1.73 -5.39
N VAL A 91 -7.21 2.55 -6.42
CA VAL A 91 -8.06 3.74 -6.33
C VAL A 91 -9.54 3.40 -6.26
N GLY A 92 -9.95 2.31 -6.92
CA GLY A 92 -11.33 1.81 -6.93
C GLY A 92 -11.72 1.07 -5.65
N ASP A 93 -10.76 0.54 -4.88
CA ASP A 93 -11.05 -0.21 -3.66
C ASP A 93 -11.77 0.68 -2.63
N LYS A 94 -12.84 0.14 -2.04
CA LYS A 94 -13.54 0.76 -0.90
C LYS A 94 -13.58 -0.18 0.31
N ASN A 95 -13.34 -1.48 0.10
CA ASN A 95 -13.54 -2.49 1.13
C ASN A 95 -12.26 -2.67 1.95
N VAL A 96 -11.14 -2.98 1.29
CA VAL A 96 -9.87 -3.25 1.97
C VAL A 96 -9.42 -2.01 2.75
N VAL A 97 -9.47 -0.83 2.13
CA VAL A 97 -9.11 0.45 2.80
C VAL A 97 -9.94 0.70 4.06
N GLN A 98 -11.24 0.40 4.03
CA GLN A 98 -12.13 0.62 5.18
C GLN A 98 -11.86 -0.38 6.31
N VAL A 99 -11.56 -1.63 5.97
CA VAL A 99 -11.15 -2.66 6.94
C VAL A 99 -9.83 -2.25 7.62
N PHE A 100 -8.83 -1.81 6.85
CA PHE A 100 -7.57 -1.30 7.39
C PHE A 100 -7.79 -0.09 8.31
N ARG A 101 -8.64 0.88 7.92
CA ARG A 101 -8.96 2.04 8.77
C ARG A 101 -9.58 1.66 10.12
N ARG A 102 -10.39 0.60 10.16
CA ARG A 102 -11.06 0.13 11.39
C ARG A 102 -10.12 -0.65 12.31
N HIS A 103 -9.23 -1.46 11.75
CA HIS A 103 -8.55 -2.51 12.51
C HIS A 103 -7.03 -2.38 12.57
N CYS A 104 -6.40 -1.60 11.69
CA CYS A 104 -4.97 -1.31 11.80
C CYS A 104 -4.73 -0.11 12.71
N LYS A 105 -3.75 -0.26 13.61
CA LYS A 105 -3.43 0.71 14.65
C LYS A 105 -3.02 2.06 14.06
N MET A 106 -3.78 3.11 14.37
CA MET A 106 -3.17 4.44 14.49
C MET A 106 -2.46 4.50 15.85
N VAL A 107 -1.20 4.05 15.89
CA VAL A 107 -0.39 4.09 17.14
C VAL A 107 -0.31 5.52 17.69
N VAL A 108 -0.45 6.53 16.83
CA VAL A 108 -0.36 7.94 17.18
C VAL A 108 -1.59 8.45 17.93
N THR A 109 -2.79 7.90 17.70
CA THR A 109 -4.02 8.54 18.20
C THR A 109 -4.37 8.15 19.64
N MET A 110 -4.02 6.95 20.11
CA MET A 110 -4.35 6.52 21.48
C MET A 110 -3.45 7.17 22.54
N THR A 111 -2.18 7.37 22.23
CA THR A 111 -1.23 8.06 23.12
C THR A 111 -1.47 9.56 23.16
N LEU A 112 -1.86 10.19 22.03
CA LEU A 112 -2.18 11.62 21.98
C LEU A 112 -3.57 11.97 22.54
N LEU A 113 -4.55 11.05 22.47
CA LEU A 113 -5.90 11.27 23.02
C LEU A 113 -6.08 10.83 24.48
N GLY A 114 -5.02 10.33 25.14
CA GLY A 114 -5.09 9.85 26.52
C GLY A 114 -6.09 8.69 26.74
N ARG A 115 -6.55 8.03 25.67
CA ARG A 115 -7.51 6.93 25.76
C ARG A 115 -6.75 5.61 25.91
N LYS A 116 -6.90 4.97 27.08
CA LYS A 116 -6.44 3.60 27.30
C LYS A 116 -7.11 2.69 26.26
N PRO A 117 -6.37 1.75 25.63
CA PRO A 117 -7.02 0.72 24.83
C PRO A 117 -7.97 -0.06 25.74
N ASN A 118 -9.23 -0.17 25.33
CA ASN A 118 -10.19 -1.04 26.03
C ASN A 118 -9.56 -2.43 26.12
N ALA A 119 -9.36 -2.90 27.35
CA ALA A 119 -8.99 -4.27 27.61
C ALA A 119 -10.09 -5.13 26.99
N VAL A 120 -9.76 -5.90 25.96
CA VAL A 120 -10.65 -6.97 25.51
C VAL A 120 -10.50 -8.06 26.57
N SER A 121 -11.51 -8.15 27.44
CA SER A 121 -11.68 -9.21 28.42
C SER A 121 -11.67 -10.56 27.70
N LEU A 122 -10.84 -11.49 28.19
CA LEU A 122 -11.02 -12.93 27.99
C LEU A 122 -12.20 -13.42 28.84
#